data_AF-A0A6P2CR99-F1
#
_entry.id   AF-A0A6P2CR99-F1
#
_cell.length_a   1.000
_cell.length_b   1.000
_cell.length_c   1.000
_cell.angle_alpha   90.00
_cell.angle_beta   90.00
_cell.angle_gamma   90.00
#
_symmetry.space_group_name_H-M   'P 1'
#
loop_
_entity.id
_entity.type
_entity.pdbx_description
1 polymer ?
#
loop_
_entity_poly.entity_id
_entity_poly.type
_entity_poly.pdbx_seq_one_letter_code
_entity_poly.pdbx_strand_id
1 'polypeptide(L)'
;MTFEEYNKSVQDRNNKQAVSDGRFTDSFERRSAVQRHKMAQRKQRVRLLLQEGITSITVLAQHFTISVSTMRGVIYQMGLRIENSRVVV
;
A
#
# COMPACT_ATOMS: atom_id res chain seq x y z
N MET A 1 44.58 -2.62 4.92
CA MET A 1 43.12 -2.66 5.11
C MET A 1 42.76 -1.57 6.10
N THR A 2 42.04 -0.55 5.66
CA THR A 2 41.57 0.54 6.51
C THR A 2 40.31 0.12 7.27
N PHE A 3 39.97 0.85 8.34
CA PHE A 3 38.75 0.58 9.11
C PHE A 3 37.47 0.70 8.27
N GLU A 4 37.45 1.61 7.29
CA GLU A 4 36.33 1.74 6.34
C GLU A 4 36.24 0.54 5.39
N GLU A 5 37.38 0.06 4.88
CA GLU A 5 37.44 -1.14 4.04
C GLU A 5 36.95 -2.38 4.80
N TYR A 6 37.30 -2.49 6.09
CA TYR A 6 36.83 -3.56 6.96
C TYR A 6 35.31 -3.52 7.13
N ASN A 7 34.73 -2.36 7.50
CA ASN A 7 33.29 -2.22 7.69
C ASN A 7 32.49 -2.53 6.41
N LYS A 8 32.98 -2.06 5.26
CA LYS A 8 32.37 -2.35 3.96
C LYS A 8 32.39 -3.85 3.66
N SER A 9 33.50 -4.53 3.94
CA SER A 9 33.62 -5.98 3.74
C SER A 9 32.67 -6.79 4.63
N VAL A 10 32.44 -6.34 5.87
CA VAL A 10 31.51 -6.97 6.82
C VAL A 10 30.07 -6.77 6.37
N GLN A 11 29.70 -5.55 5.94
CA GLN A 11 28.37 -5.28 5.37
C GLN A 11 28.11 -6.11 4.12
N ASP A 12 29.07 -6.19 3.20
CA ASP A 12 28.91 -6.97 1.96
C ASP A 12 28.75 -8.46 2.25
N ARG A 13 29.47 -8.99 3.24
CA ARG A 13 29.34 -10.40 3.68
C ARG A 13 27.96 -10.66 4.29
N ASN A 14 27.48 -9.76 5.14
CA ASN A 14 26.15 -9.86 5.75
C ASN A 14 25.03 -9.76 4.71
N ASN A 15 25.17 -8.87 3.73
CA ASN A 15 24.21 -8.72 2.63
C ASN A 15 24.18 -9.97 1.74
N LYS A 16 25.34 -10.52 1.36
CA LYS A 16 25.42 -11.78 0.60
C LYS A 16 24.77 -12.94 1.34
N GLN A 17 24.97 -13.04 2.65
CA GLN A 17 24.31 -14.04 3.48
C GLN A 17 22.79 -13.83 3.53
N ALA A 18 22.33 -12.59 3.73
CA ALA A 18 20.90 -12.28 3.76
C ALA A 18 20.19 -12.49 2.41
N VAL A 19 20.89 -12.34 1.28
CA VAL A 19 20.41 -12.73 -0.06
C VAL A 19 20.30 -14.24 -0.17
N SER A 20 21.34 -14.98 0.22
CA SER A 20 21.33 -16.46 0.20
C SER A 20 20.25 -17.05 1.11
N ASP A 21 20.00 -16.42 2.25
CA ASP A 21 18.99 -16.81 3.22
C ASP A 21 17.56 -16.39 2.80
N GLY A 22 17.38 -15.70 1.67
CA GLY A 22 16.05 -15.22 1.22
C GLY A 22 15.42 -14.17 2.15
N ARG A 23 16.17 -13.57 3.07
CA ARG A 23 15.62 -12.63 4.06
C ARG A 23 15.09 -11.35 3.42
N PHE A 24 15.68 -10.92 2.30
CA PHE A 24 15.19 -9.77 1.55
C PHE A 24 13.86 -10.07 0.86
N THR A 25 13.69 -11.26 0.27
CA THR A 25 12.42 -11.71 -0.33
C THR A 25 11.34 -11.87 0.73
N ASP A 26 11.64 -12.50 1.87
CA ASP A 26 10.70 -12.64 2.98
C ASP A 26 10.25 -11.28 3.54
N SER A 27 11.19 -10.34 3.70
CA SER A 27 10.86 -8.98 4.15
C SER A 27 9.98 -8.23 3.15
N PHE A 28 10.17 -8.46 1.85
CA PHE A 28 9.41 -7.84 0.78
C PHE A 28 8.01 -8.46 0.69
N GLU A 29 7.91 -9.79 0.76
CA GLU A 29 6.65 -10.52 0.77
C GLU A 29 5.81 -10.15 1.99
N ARG A 30 6.43 -10.05 3.18
CA ARG A 30 5.74 -9.65 4.41
C ARG A 30 5.25 -8.22 4.32
N ARG A 31 6.05 -7.28 3.83
CA ARG A 31 5.61 -5.89 3.59
C ARG A 31 4.49 -5.82 2.56
N SER A 32 4.60 -6.59 1.47
CA SER A 32 3.58 -6.67 0.43
C SER A 32 2.28 -7.28 0.94
N ALA A 33 2.34 -8.30 1.80
CA ALA A 33 1.18 -8.90 2.45
C ALA A 33 0.48 -7.91 3.38
N VAL A 34 1.24 -7.18 4.20
CA VAL A 34 0.69 -6.13 5.07
C VAL A 34 0.03 -5.02 4.25
N GLN A 35 0.66 -4.58 3.15
CA GLN A 35 0.06 -3.59 2.26
C GLN A 35 -1.22 -4.09 1.60
N ARG A 36 -1.24 -5.34 1.09
CA ARG A 36 -2.45 -5.97 0.54
C ARG A 36 -3.56 -6.04 1.58
N HIS A 37 -3.25 -6.42 2.81
CA HIS A 37 -4.21 -6.49 3.90
C HIS A 37 -4.80 -5.11 4.24
N LYS A 38 -3.95 -4.08 4.39
CA LYS A 38 -4.40 -2.69 4.60
C LYS A 38 -5.28 -2.20 3.45
N MET A 39 -4.94 -2.54 2.21
CA MET A 39 -5.75 -2.17 1.04
C MET A 39 -7.09 -2.90 1.03
N ALA A 40 -7.12 -4.19 1.35
CA ALA A 40 -8.37 -4.96 1.46
C ALA A 40 -9.31 -4.37 2.52
N GLN A 41 -8.78 -4.03 3.70
CA GLN A 41 -9.55 -3.35 4.75
C GLN A 41 -10.09 -2.00 4.28
N ARG A 42 -9.28 -1.22 3.55
CA ARG A 42 -9.72 0.06 2.99
C ARG A 42 -10.87 -0.12 1.99
N LYS A 43 -10.75 -1.05 1.04
CA LYS A 43 -11.81 -1.37 0.08
C LYS A 43 -13.09 -1.79 0.79
N GLN A 44 -12.99 -2.60 1.85
CA GLN A 44 -14.15 -3.02 2.63
C GLN A 44 -14.84 -1.84 3.32
N ARG A 45 -14.08 -0.94 3.95
CA ARG A 45 -14.65 0.27 4.56
C ARG A 45 -15.29 1.20 3.53
N VAL A 46 -14.70 1.36 2.35
CA VAL A 46 -15.30 2.14 1.26
C VAL A 46 -16.65 1.54 0.84
N ARG A 47 -16.76 0.20 0.74
CA ARG A 47 -18.04 -0.45 0.42
C ARG A 47 -19.14 -0.13 1.44
N LEU A 48 -18.82 -0.13 2.73
CA LEU A 48 -19.78 0.21 3.78
C LEU A 48 -20.28 1.64 3.64
N LEU A 49 -19.37 2.60 3.44
CA LEU A 49 -19.74 4.01 3.26
C LEU A 49 -20.60 4.22 1.99
N LEU A 50 -20.30 3.48 0.92
CA LEU A 50 -21.13 3.50 -0.29
C LEU A 50 -22.54 2.94 -0.04
N GLN A 51 -22.68 1.89 0.77
CA GLN A 51 -23.98 1.35 1.20
C GLN A 51 -24.76 2.32 2.08
N GLU A 52 -24.07 3.16 2.87
CA GLU A 52 -24.65 4.25 3.65
C GLU A 52 -25.02 5.48 2.78
N GLY A 53 -24.81 5.41 1.46
CA GLY A 53 -25.15 6.47 0.51
C GLY A 53 -24.08 7.54 0.33
N ILE A 54 -22.90 7.39 0.94
CA ILE A 54 -21.79 8.34 0.81
C ILE A 54 -21.06 8.06 -0.51
N THR A 55 -21.52 8.69 -1.58
CA THR A 55 -20.98 8.50 -2.94
C THR A 55 -20.00 9.59 -3.36
N SER A 56 -19.93 10.72 -2.65
CA SER A 56 -19.02 11.82 -3.00
C SER A 56 -17.56 11.46 -2.75
N ILE A 57 -16.71 11.58 -3.77
CA ILE A 57 -15.28 11.24 -3.65
C ILE A 57 -14.55 12.16 -2.69
N THR A 58 -14.91 13.44 -2.61
CA THR A 58 -14.28 14.38 -1.68
C THR A 58 -14.55 13.99 -0.23
N VAL A 59 -15.79 13.59 0.07
CA VAL A 59 -16.20 13.12 1.40
C VAL A 59 -15.52 11.80 1.74
N LEU A 60 -15.47 10.86 0.79
CA LEU A 60 -14.73 9.61 0.95
C LEU A 60 -13.23 9.91 1.22
N ALA A 61 -12.59 10.75 0.42
CA ALA A 61 -11.18 11.11 0.62
C ALA A 61 -10.90 11.71 2.01
N GLN A 62 -11.80 12.58 2.50
CA GLN A 62 -11.74 13.17 3.83
C GLN A 62 -11.88 12.12 4.94
N HIS A 63 -12.81 11.18 4.81
CA HIS A 63 -13.04 10.11 5.79
C HIS A 63 -11.80 9.23 5.99
N PHE A 64 -10.99 9.04 4.95
CA PHE A 64 -9.74 8.27 5.03
C PHE A 64 -8.49 9.14 5.19
N THR A 65 -8.66 10.47 5.24
CA THR A 65 -7.57 11.45 5.32
C THR A 65 -6.50 11.24 4.23
N ILE A 66 -6.96 10.98 3.00
CA ILE A 66 -6.12 10.78 1.82
C ILE A 66 -6.47 11.78 0.73
N SER A 67 -5.62 11.91 -0.29
CA SER A 67 -5.94 12.75 -1.44
C SER A 67 -7.11 12.17 -2.25
N VAL A 68 -7.84 13.07 -2.93
CA VAL A 68 -8.90 12.70 -3.87
C VAL A 68 -8.38 11.78 -4.97
N SER A 69 -7.17 12.02 -5.49
CA SER A 69 -6.56 11.17 -6.52
C SER A 69 -6.29 9.75 -6.02
N THR A 70 -5.82 9.59 -4.78
CA THR A 70 -5.65 8.26 -4.16
C THR A 70 -7.00 7.58 -3.99
N MET A 71 -8.04 8.30 -3.55
CA MET A 71 -9.38 7.73 -3.44
C MET A 71 -9.92 7.27 -4.81
N ARG A 72 -9.76 8.07 -5.87
CA ARG A 72 -10.11 7.65 -7.24
C ARG A 72 -9.43 6.34 -7.63
N GLY A 73 -8.14 6.21 -7.35
CA GLY A 73 -7.39 4.97 -7.58
C GLY A 73 -8.00 3.77 -6.83
N VAL A 74 -8.40 3.94 -5.57
CA VAL A 74 -9.08 2.88 -4.80
C VAL A 74 -10.41 2.49 -5.46
N ILE A 75 -11.23 3.46 -5.87
CA ILE A 75 -12.53 3.22 -6.54
C ILE A 75 -12.34 2.44 -7.85
N TYR A 76 -11.40 2.83 -8.70
CA TYR A 76 -11.11 2.10 -9.94
C TYR A 76 -10.58 0.69 -9.68
N GLN A 77 -9.74 0.51 -8.66
CA GLN A 77 -9.27 -0.83 -8.23
C GLN A 77 -10.39 -1.69 -7.62
N MET A 78 -11.55 -1.12 -7.32
CA MET A 78 -12.76 -1.84 -6.92
C MET A 78 -13.67 -2.17 -8.11
N GLY A 79 -13.34 -1.72 -9.33
CA GLY A 79 -14.14 -1.92 -10.53
C GLY A 79 -15.32 -0.95 -10.67
N LEU A 80 -15.37 0.09 -9.83
CA LEU A 80 -16.46 1.06 -9.81
C LEU A 80 -16.16 2.26 -10.72
N ARG A 81 -17.23 2.93 -11.18
CA ARG A 81 -17.13 4.11 -12.03
C ARG A 81 -17.33 5.38 -11.23
N ILE A 82 -16.87 6.48 -11.81
CA ILE A 82 -16.96 7.81 -11.22
C ILE A 82 -17.59 8.75 -12.25
N GLU A 83 -18.69 9.38 -11.87
CA GLU A 83 -19.41 10.35 -12.69
C GLU A 83 -19.74 11.57 -11.84
N ASN A 84 -19.51 12.79 -12.37
CA ASN A 84 -19.77 14.04 -11.65
C ASN A 84 -19.18 14.08 -10.22
N SER A 85 -17.97 13.53 -10.05
CA SER A 85 -17.27 13.38 -8.76
C SER A 85 -17.98 12.52 -7.71
N ARG A 86 -18.91 11.66 -8.14
CA ARG A 86 -19.59 10.66 -7.32
C ARG A 86 -19.29 9.26 -7.84
N VAL A 87 -19.23 8.31 -6.92
CA VAL A 87 -19.09 6.89 -7.24
C VAL A 87 -20.44 6.36 -7.70
N VAL A 88 -20.44 5.70 -8.86
CA VAL A 88 -21.59 4.97 -9.40
C VAL A 88 -21.42 3.52 -8.97
N VAL A 89 -22.37 3.01 -8.19
CA VAL A 89 -22.39 1.66 -7.61
C VAL A 89 -23.39 0.80 -8.36
#